data_AF-A0A1H7M081-F1
#
_entry.id   AF-A0A1H7M081-F1
#
_cell.length_a   1.000
_cell.length_b   1.000
_cell.length_c   1.000
_cell.angle_alpha   90.00
_cell.angle_beta   90.00
_cell.angle_gamma   90.00
#
_symmetry.space_group_name_H-M   'P 1'
#
loop_
_entity.id
_entity.type
_entity.pdbx_description
1 polymer ?
#
loop_
_entity_poly.entity_id
_entity_poly.type
_entity_poly.pdbx_seq_one_letter_code
_entity_poly.pdbx_strand_id
1 'polypeptide(L)'
;MRREVLIRRIAQERVARRLPHEKLAELSAYWGWDEVSPGWLRLPVRVREEMLRREDTVPRIWRSLYDAFFEFVEEDARRIVRNEALKAEAEELGIAVDAVEGTPDAAEPCPCCGYRTFEWRGEHDVCPVCGWEDEDGEDMLDDGPERLQRFSVAHQMTRAEYRRAYEAMRDVDLRAGDPERLRKYGRFATAESRPRLIPRGD
;
A
#
# COMPACT_ATOMS: atom_id res chain seq x y z
N MET A 1 19.77 9.99 -6.28
CA MET A 1 19.33 8.73 -6.94
C MET A 1 17.90 8.89 -7.39
N ARG A 2 17.59 8.60 -8.66
CA ARG A 2 16.20 8.61 -9.17
C ARG A 2 15.28 7.68 -8.37
N ARG A 3 14.08 8.14 -8.04
CA ARG A 3 13.12 7.40 -7.20
C ARG A 3 12.80 6.02 -7.76
N GLU A 4 12.65 5.87 -9.07
CA GLU A 4 12.25 4.60 -9.69
C GLU A 4 13.36 3.55 -9.55
N VAL A 5 14.62 4.00 -9.59
CA VAL A 5 15.78 3.15 -9.36
C VAL A 5 15.85 2.74 -7.88
N LEU A 6 15.59 3.67 -6.97
CA LEU A 6 15.60 3.40 -5.53
C LEU A 6 14.48 2.42 -5.15
N ILE A 7 13.26 2.64 -5.64
CA ILE A 7 12.09 1.79 -5.41
C ILE A 7 12.39 0.36 -5.86
N ARG A 8 12.95 0.18 -7.06
CA ARG A 8 13.35 -1.14 -7.56
C ARG A 8 14.38 -1.82 -6.66
N ARG A 9 15.40 -1.09 -6.18
CA ARG A 9 16.40 -1.64 -5.26
C ARG A 9 15.79 -2.05 -3.92
N ILE A 10 14.91 -1.22 -3.37
CA ILE A 10 14.18 -1.53 -2.13
C ILE A 10 13.34 -2.79 -2.32
N ALA A 11 12.60 -2.89 -3.44
CA ALA A 11 11.78 -4.05 -3.75
C ALA A 11 12.61 -5.34 -3.84
N GLN A 12 13.71 -5.31 -4.59
CA GLN A 12 14.64 -6.43 -4.72
C GLN A 12 15.22 -6.87 -3.37
N GLU A 13 15.70 -5.93 -2.56
CA GLU A 13 16.25 -6.24 -1.24
C GLU A 13 15.21 -6.84 -0.29
N ARG A 14 13.97 -6.33 -0.31
CA ARG A 14 12.88 -6.89 0.51
C ARG A 14 12.51 -8.30 0.07
N VAL A 15 12.32 -8.52 -1.22
CA VAL A 15 11.96 -9.83 -1.77
C VAL A 15 13.07 -10.86 -1.54
N ALA A 16 14.34 -10.45 -1.63
CA ALA A 16 15.49 -11.30 -1.36
C ALA A 16 15.59 -11.73 0.12
N ARG A 17 15.17 -10.86 1.06
CA ARG A 17 15.19 -11.17 2.50
C ARG A 17 14.03 -12.05 2.97
N ARG A 18 12.96 -12.15 2.18
CA ARG A 18 11.79 -12.99 2.49
C ARG A 18 12.08 -14.46 2.27
N LEU A 19 11.68 -15.29 3.22
CA LEU A 19 11.80 -16.74 3.09
C LEU A 19 10.82 -17.25 2.02
N PRO A 20 11.17 -18.30 1.24
CA PRO A 20 10.31 -18.79 0.18
C PRO A 20 8.89 -19.17 0.61
N HIS A 21 8.70 -19.66 1.84
CA HIS A 21 7.39 -20.06 2.35
C HIS A 21 6.48 -18.87 2.67
N GLU A 22 7.04 -17.73 3.09
CA GLU A 22 6.29 -16.50 3.34
C GLU A 22 5.72 -15.94 2.02
N LYS A 23 6.55 -15.95 0.97
CA LYS A 23 6.14 -15.57 -0.39
C LYS A 23 4.98 -16.43 -0.89
N LEU A 24 5.00 -17.73 -0.62
CA LEU A 24 3.96 -18.65 -1.11
C LEU A 24 2.62 -18.50 -0.39
N ALA A 25 2.62 -18.12 0.88
CA ALA A 25 1.39 -17.87 1.62
C ALA A 25 0.58 -16.70 1.05
N GLU A 26 1.28 -15.69 0.50
CA GLU A 26 0.66 -14.50 -0.09
C GLU A 26 0.26 -14.68 -1.54
N LEU A 27 0.78 -15.70 -2.23
CA LEU A 27 0.48 -15.91 -3.64
C LEU A 27 -1.03 -16.07 -3.91
N SER A 28 -1.79 -16.43 -2.86
CA SER A 28 -3.24 -16.50 -2.91
C SER A 28 -3.99 -15.27 -3.26
N ALA A 29 -3.50 -14.14 -2.79
CA ALA A 29 -4.15 -12.86 -3.03
C ALA A 29 -4.16 -12.50 -4.53
N TYR A 30 -3.38 -13.22 -5.34
CA TYR A 30 -3.17 -12.95 -6.76
C TYR A 30 -3.64 -14.10 -7.65
N TRP A 31 -4.35 -15.09 -7.07
CA TRP A 31 -5.11 -16.06 -7.86
C TRP A 31 -6.24 -15.31 -8.57
N GLY A 32 -6.19 -15.28 -9.92
CA GLY A 32 -7.12 -14.51 -10.76
C GLY A 32 -6.44 -13.42 -11.58
N TRP A 33 -5.16 -13.14 -11.35
CA TRP A 33 -4.39 -12.29 -12.25
C TRP A 33 -4.26 -12.89 -13.65
N ASP A 34 -4.44 -12.03 -14.64
CA ASP A 34 -4.52 -12.35 -16.06
C ASP A 34 -3.87 -11.25 -16.92
N GLU A 35 -4.16 -11.27 -18.22
CA GLU A 35 -3.54 -10.39 -19.21
C GLU A 35 -3.85 -8.91 -19.03
N VAL A 36 -4.93 -8.57 -18.32
CA VAL A 36 -5.28 -7.17 -18.03
C VAL A 36 -4.76 -6.70 -16.69
N SER A 37 -4.21 -7.61 -15.87
CA SER A 37 -3.72 -7.28 -14.54
C SER A 37 -2.45 -6.41 -14.59
N PRO A 38 -2.33 -5.39 -13.71
CA PRO A 38 -1.16 -4.52 -13.66
C PRO A 38 0.14 -5.30 -13.53
N GLY A 39 1.15 -4.97 -14.34
CA GLY A 39 2.45 -5.65 -14.26
C GLY A 39 2.50 -7.08 -14.80
N TRP A 40 1.41 -7.63 -15.35
CA TRP A 40 1.37 -8.96 -15.97
C TRP A 40 2.52 -9.20 -16.96
N LEU A 41 2.79 -8.20 -17.82
CA LEU A 41 3.85 -8.28 -18.82
C LEU A 41 5.27 -8.35 -18.23
N ARG A 42 5.46 -7.96 -16.96
CA ARG A 42 6.74 -8.03 -16.24
C ARG A 42 7.03 -9.43 -15.71
N LEU A 43 6.02 -10.28 -15.58
CA LEU A 43 6.18 -11.64 -15.10
C LEU A 43 6.92 -12.50 -16.13
N PRO A 44 7.79 -13.44 -15.69
CA PRO A 44 8.40 -14.40 -16.61
C PRO A 44 7.32 -15.17 -17.38
N VAL A 45 7.56 -15.41 -18.68
CA VAL A 45 6.58 -16.09 -19.56
C VAL A 45 6.06 -17.39 -18.95
N ARG A 46 6.94 -18.18 -18.33
CA ARG A 46 6.55 -19.45 -17.67
C ARG A 46 5.57 -19.25 -16.51
N VAL A 47 5.68 -18.15 -15.75
CA VAL A 47 4.77 -17.83 -14.65
C VAL A 47 3.41 -17.45 -15.21
N ARG A 48 3.36 -16.59 -16.23
CA ARG A 48 2.10 -16.24 -16.91
C ARG A 48 1.37 -17.45 -17.46
N GLU A 49 2.09 -18.33 -18.17
CA GLU A 49 1.53 -19.57 -18.70
C GLU A 49 1.01 -20.50 -17.58
N GLU A 50 1.71 -20.56 -16.45
CA GLU A 50 1.29 -21.36 -15.30
C GLU A 50 0.03 -20.79 -14.64
N MET A 51 -0.09 -19.46 -14.52
CA MET A 51 -1.27 -18.78 -13.95
C MET A 51 -2.52 -18.94 -14.83
N LEU A 52 -2.39 -18.84 -16.16
CA LEU A 52 -3.53 -19.00 -17.10
C LEU A 52 -4.04 -20.44 -17.25
N ARG A 53 -3.21 -21.45 -16.96
CA ARG A 53 -3.54 -22.86 -17.26
C ARG A 53 -4.25 -23.61 -16.13
N ARG A 54 -4.51 -23.01 -14.96
CA ARG A 54 -4.83 -23.78 -13.76
C ARG A 54 -6.25 -23.64 -13.20
N GLU A 55 -6.84 -24.81 -12.93
CA GLU A 55 -7.88 -25.08 -11.94
C GLU A 55 -7.21 -25.24 -10.55
N ASP A 56 -7.47 -24.32 -9.62
CA ASP A 56 -7.39 -24.39 -8.15
C ASP A 56 -6.22 -25.16 -7.47
N THR A 57 -5.05 -25.32 -8.10
CA THR A 57 -3.92 -26.09 -7.54
C THR A 57 -2.66 -25.26 -7.31
N VAL A 58 -1.95 -25.59 -6.22
CA VAL A 58 -0.72 -24.93 -5.77
C VAL A 58 0.36 -24.98 -6.87
N PRO A 59 1.11 -23.89 -7.10
CA PRO A 59 2.16 -23.86 -8.11
C PRO A 59 3.21 -24.96 -8.00
N ARG A 60 3.57 -25.50 -9.16
CA ARG A 60 4.60 -26.54 -9.28
C ARG A 60 6.00 -25.94 -9.38
N ILE A 61 6.12 -24.65 -9.69
CA ILE A 61 7.42 -23.98 -9.82
C ILE A 61 7.76 -23.19 -8.56
N TRP A 62 8.94 -23.45 -7.99
CA TRP A 62 9.36 -22.94 -6.68
C TRP A 62 10.57 -22.01 -6.76
N ARG A 63 10.60 -21.08 -5.80
CA ARG A 63 11.73 -20.33 -5.20
C ARG A 63 12.18 -18.98 -5.78
N SER A 64 12.19 -18.74 -7.09
CA SER A 64 12.65 -17.42 -7.62
C SER A 64 11.86 -16.85 -8.80
N LEU A 65 11.06 -17.65 -9.51
CA LEU A 65 10.33 -17.13 -10.68
C LEU A 65 9.23 -16.12 -10.30
N TYR A 66 8.71 -16.21 -9.08
CA TYR A 66 7.78 -15.25 -8.52
C TYR A 66 8.49 -14.09 -7.81
N ASP A 67 9.83 -14.05 -7.75
CA ASP A 67 10.51 -12.88 -7.18
C ASP A 67 10.20 -11.63 -8.01
N ALA A 68 10.20 -11.75 -9.34
CA ALA A 68 9.77 -10.67 -10.23
C ALA A 68 8.31 -10.21 -9.98
N PHE A 69 7.45 -11.12 -9.51
CA PHE A 69 6.08 -10.79 -9.12
C PHE A 69 6.07 -9.97 -7.82
N PHE A 70 6.71 -10.46 -6.75
CA PHE A 70 6.76 -9.73 -5.48
C PHE A 70 7.55 -8.42 -5.60
N GLU A 71 8.56 -8.37 -6.46
CA GLU A 71 9.29 -7.15 -6.78
C GLU A 71 8.36 -6.13 -7.42
N PHE A 72 7.49 -6.55 -8.34
CA PHE A 72 6.46 -5.66 -8.89
C PHE A 72 5.53 -5.13 -7.79
N VAL A 73 4.99 -6.01 -6.92
CA VAL A 73 4.10 -5.61 -5.82
C VAL A 73 4.79 -4.63 -4.87
N GLU A 74 6.04 -4.89 -4.50
CA GLU A 74 6.82 -4.00 -3.64
C GLU A 74 7.16 -2.68 -4.35
N GLU A 75 7.41 -2.68 -5.66
CA GLU A 75 7.59 -1.46 -6.43
C GLU A 75 6.32 -0.61 -6.44
N ASP A 76 5.19 -1.25 -6.75
CA ASP A 76 3.89 -0.58 -6.91
C ASP A 76 3.43 0.06 -5.59
N ALA A 77 3.53 -0.67 -4.47
CA ALA A 77 3.24 -0.19 -3.12
C ALA A 77 4.12 0.99 -2.65
N ARG A 78 5.13 1.39 -3.44
CA ARG A 78 6.06 2.48 -3.14
C ARG A 78 5.99 3.65 -4.11
N ARG A 79 5.20 3.57 -5.18
CA ARG A 79 5.09 4.64 -6.19
C ARG A 79 4.67 5.97 -5.58
N ILE A 80 3.68 5.92 -4.69
CA ILE A 80 3.10 7.08 -4.00
C ILE A 80 3.78 7.42 -2.66
N VAL A 81 4.79 6.63 -2.24
CA VAL A 81 5.50 6.87 -0.97
C VAL A 81 6.43 8.08 -1.11
N ARG A 82 6.46 8.92 -0.07
CA ARG A 82 7.27 10.14 -0.03
C ARG A 82 8.76 9.85 -0.03
N ASN A 83 9.54 10.79 -0.58
CA ASN A 83 10.99 10.65 -0.73
C ASN A 83 11.71 10.44 0.61
N GLU A 84 11.26 11.12 1.67
CA GLU A 84 11.84 11.00 3.00
C GLU A 84 11.61 9.59 3.57
N ALA A 85 10.41 9.03 3.35
CA ALA A 85 10.09 7.67 3.78
C ALA A 85 10.81 6.63 2.93
N LEU A 86 10.91 6.81 1.61
CA LEU A 86 11.70 5.94 0.73
C LEU A 86 13.18 5.93 1.12
N LYS A 87 13.74 7.10 1.47
CA LYS A 87 15.11 7.20 1.97
C LYS A 87 15.30 6.44 3.27
N ALA A 88 14.40 6.62 4.25
CA ALA A 88 14.46 5.89 5.51
C ALA A 88 14.37 4.36 5.31
N GLU A 89 13.47 3.89 4.43
CA GLU A 89 13.40 2.47 4.08
C GLU A 89 14.68 1.94 3.43
N ALA A 90 15.31 2.74 2.57
CA ALA A 90 16.58 2.38 1.94
C ALA A 90 17.71 2.24 2.97
N GLU A 91 17.81 3.18 3.91
CA GLU A 91 18.81 3.18 4.98
C GLU A 91 18.65 1.95 5.89
N GLU A 92 17.42 1.57 6.23
CA GLU A 92 17.11 0.35 7.00
C GLU A 92 17.52 -0.93 6.28
N LEU A 93 17.46 -0.92 4.95
CA LEU A 93 17.92 -2.02 4.11
C LEU A 93 19.44 -1.94 3.84
N GLY A 94 20.15 -0.93 4.34
CA GLY A 94 21.58 -0.76 4.06
C GLY A 94 21.88 -0.32 2.63
N ILE A 95 20.90 0.24 1.92
CA ILE A 95 21.05 0.79 0.57
C ILE A 95 21.51 2.23 0.71
N ALA A 96 22.76 2.52 0.32
CA ALA A 96 23.30 3.88 0.37
C ALA A 96 22.56 4.81 -0.61
N VAL A 97 21.97 5.89 -0.08
CA VAL A 97 21.33 6.95 -0.86
C VAL A 97 21.41 8.31 -0.17
N ASP A 98 22.10 9.26 -0.80
CA ASP A 98 22.26 10.61 -0.23
C ASP A 98 20.98 11.44 -0.39
N ALA A 99 20.38 11.39 -1.59
CA ALA A 99 19.16 12.11 -1.95
C ALA A 99 18.29 11.30 -2.93
N VAL A 100 16.98 11.51 -2.87
CA VAL A 100 15.99 10.89 -3.76
C VAL A 100 15.46 11.95 -4.72
N GLU A 101 15.64 11.71 -6.03
CA GLU A 101 15.24 12.62 -7.11
C GLU A 101 13.91 12.17 -7.73
N GLY A 102 13.07 13.14 -8.11
CA GLY A 102 11.72 12.91 -8.64
C GLY A 102 10.64 13.10 -7.58
N THR A 103 9.37 13.08 -8.00
CA THR A 103 8.20 13.25 -7.15
C THR A 103 7.41 11.95 -7.05
N PRO A 104 6.76 11.66 -5.92
CA PRO A 104 5.80 10.56 -5.83
C PRO A 104 4.70 10.68 -6.87
N ASP A 105 4.17 9.53 -7.28
CA ASP A 105 3.01 9.45 -8.15
C ASP A 105 1.81 10.13 -7.47
N ALA A 106 0.90 10.68 -8.28
CA ALA A 106 -0.33 11.25 -7.75
C ALA A 106 -1.18 10.17 -7.08
N ALA A 107 -1.89 10.56 -6.03
CA ALA A 107 -2.79 9.68 -5.32
C ALA A 107 -3.99 10.47 -4.75
N GLU A 108 -5.12 9.81 -4.75
CA GLU A 108 -6.38 10.30 -4.22
C GLU A 108 -6.47 10.07 -2.71
N PRO A 109 -7.09 11.01 -1.97
CA PRO A 109 -7.23 10.92 -0.54
C PRO A 109 -8.19 9.79 -0.16
N CYS A 110 -7.81 8.99 0.81
CA CYS A 110 -8.73 8.08 1.46
C CYS A 110 -9.87 8.87 2.12
N PRO A 111 -11.15 8.55 1.84
CA PRO A 111 -12.29 9.29 2.38
C PRO A 111 -12.43 9.12 3.90
N CYS A 112 -11.84 8.06 4.46
CA CYS A 112 -11.83 7.82 5.90
C CYS A 112 -10.75 8.65 6.62
N CYS A 113 -9.48 8.49 6.23
CA CYS A 113 -8.35 9.05 6.99
C CYS A 113 -7.68 10.28 6.38
N GLY A 114 -7.97 10.59 5.11
CA GLY A 114 -7.42 11.75 4.39
C GLY A 114 -5.98 11.61 3.90
N TYR A 115 -5.31 10.48 4.15
CA TYR A 115 -4.01 10.20 3.52
C TYR A 115 -4.21 9.88 2.04
N ARG A 116 -3.32 10.38 1.18
CA ARG A 116 -3.34 10.11 -0.26
C ARG A 116 -2.77 8.72 -0.52
N THR A 117 -3.63 7.73 -0.75
CA THR A 117 -3.24 6.32 -0.79
C THR A 117 -3.83 5.52 -1.95
N PHE A 118 -4.74 6.09 -2.73
CA PHE A 118 -5.40 5.40 -3.84
C PHE A 118 -4.88 5.94 -5.17
N GLU A 119 -4.46 5.08 -6.08
CA GLU A 119 -4.08 5.52 -7.44
C GLU A 119 -5.34 5.96 -8.20
N TRP A 120 -6.44 5.21 -8.04
CA TRP A 120 -7.75 5.47 -8.63
C TRP A 120 -8.84 5.27 -7.58
N ARG A 121 -9.99 5.95 -7.75
CA ARG A 121 -11.14 5.81 -6.86
C ARG A 121 -12.12 4.76 -7.37
N GLY A 122 -12.69 3.97 -6.46
CA GLY A 122 -13.71 2.96 -6.73
C GLY A 122 -13.15 1.62 -7.21
N GLU A 123 -11.84 1.39 -7.10
CA GLU A 123 -11.18 0.14 -7.52
C GLU A 123 -11.11 -0.90 -6.39
N HIS A 124 -11.82 -0.68 -5.27
CA HIS A 124 -11.82 -1.57 -4.10
C HIS A 124 -10.44 -1.77 -3.43
N ASP A 125 -9.52 -0.83 -3.65
CA ASP A 125 -8.22 -0.83 -2.98
C ASP A 125 -8.36 -0.58 -1.46
N VAL A 126 -7.46 -1.16 -0.68
CA VAL A 126 -7.43 -0.99 0.78
C VAL A 126 -6.40 0.05 1.19
N CYS A 127 -6.83 1.07 1.94
CA CYS A 127 -5.95 2.11 2.45
C CYS A 127 -4.92 1.52 3.44
N PRO A 128 -3.60 1.61 3.15
CA PRO A 128 -2.55 1.04 4.00
C PRO A 128 -2.36 1.78 5.34
N VAL A 129 -3.07 2.89 5.56
CA VAL A 129 -3.00 3.68 6.79
C VAL A 129 -4.12 3.33 7.77
N CYS A 130 -5.36 3.30 7.27
CA CYS A 130 -6.54 3.12 8.13
C CYS A 130 -7.28 1.80 7.90
N GLY A 131 -7.00 1.08 6.81
CA GLY A 131 -7.67 -0.19 6.47
C GLY A 131 -9.01 -0.04 5.75
N TRP A 132 -9.44 1.18 5.41
CA TRP A 132 -10.67 1.41 4.65
C TRP A 132 -10.53 0.87 3.22
N GLU A 133 -11.53 0.12 2.76
CA GLU A 133 -11.63 -0.40 1.39
C GLU A 133 -12.43 0.60 0.55
N ASP A 134 -11.93 0.95 -0.63
CA ASP A 134 -12.55 1.95 -1.49
C ASP A 134 -13.77 1.38 -2.23
N GLU A 135 -14.87 1.22 -1.49
CA GLU A 135 -16.11 0.61 -1.99
C GLU A 135 -16.88 1.47 -2.99
N ASP A 136 -16.77 2.81 -2.90
CA ASP A 136 -17.51 3.74 -3.75
C ASP A 136 -16.62 4.89 -4.22
N GLY A 137 -16.41 4.97 -5.54
CA GLY A 137 -15.56 5.98 -6.17
C GLY A 137 -16.05 7.42 -5.98
N GLU A 138 -17.28 7.63 -5.50
CA GLU A 138 -17.83 8.95 -5.18
C GLU A 138 -17.61 9.39 -3.72
N ASP A 139 -17.06 8.53 -2.86
CA ASP A 139 -16.86 8.87 -1.46
C ASP A 139 -15.81 9.98 -1.32
N MET A 140 -16.15 11.12 -0.73
CA MET A 140 -15.23 12.25 -0.52
C MET A 140 -14.86 12.42 0.96
N LEU A 141 -13.69 13.01 1.23
CA LEU A 141 -13.21 13.24 2.60
C LEU A 141 -14.08 14.23 3.40
N ASP A 142 -14.65 15.21 2.71
CA ASP A 142 -15.50 16.28 3.23
C ASP A 142 -17.00 16.00 3.05
N ASP A 143 -17.34 14.76 2.74
CA ASP A 143 -18.70 14.31 2.62
C ASP A 143 -19.54 14.72 3.83
N GLY A 144 -20.73 15.26 3.52
CA GLY A 144 -21.72 15.62 4.51
C GLY A 144 -22.16 14.43 5.38
N PRO A 145 -22.89 14.68 6.47
CA PRO A 145 -23.27 13.66 7.44
C PRO A 145 -24.02 12.48 6.80
N GLU A 146 -24.80 12.70 5.74
CA GLU A 146 -25.53 11.64 5.04
C GLU A 146 -24.60 10.57 4.45
N ARG A 147 -23.58 10.98 3.70
CA ARG A 147 -22.61 10.06 3.09
C ARG A 147 -21.73 9.38 4.15
N LEU A 148 -21.43 10.06 5.27
CA LEU A 148 -20.74 9.43 6.40
C LEU A 148 -21.56 8.32 7.10
N GLN A 149 -22.89 8.37 7.03
CA GLN A 149 -23.78 7.36 7.60
C GLN A 149 -24.02 6.17 6.67
N ARG A 150 -23.45 6.17 5.47
CA ARG A 150 -23.52 5.02 4.57
C ARG A 150 -22.87 3.81 5.24
N PHE A 151 -23.61 2.70 5.25
CA PHE A 151 -23.14 1.42 5.75
C PHE A 151 -22.18 0.79 4.72
N SER A 152 -20.99 0.42 5.17
CA SER A 152 -20.04 -0.37 4.39
C SER A 152 -20.27 -1.85 4.68
N VAL A 153 -20.39 -2.63 3.60
CA VAL A 153 -20.58 -4.07 3.71
C VAL A 153 -19.26 -4.77 4.03
N ALA A 154 -18.12 -4.32 3.48
CA ALA A 154 -16.83 -4.92 3.79
C ALA A 154 -16.46 -4.74 5.28
N HIS A 155 -16.79 -3.58 5.85
CA HIS A 155 -16.43 -3.23 7.23
C HIS A 155 -17.55 -3.50 8.25
N GLN A 156 -18.76 -3.84 7.81
CA GLN A 156 -19.92 -4.13 8.67
C GLN A 156 -20.24 -3.00 9.66
N MET A 157 -20.01 -1.75 9.24
CA MET A 157 -20.29 -0.54 10.02
C MET A 157 -20.44 0.65 9.09
N THR A 158 -20.92 1.78 9.62
CA THR A 158 -20.91 3.04 8.87
C THR A 158 -19.50 3.60 8.74
N ARG A 159 -19.25 4.38 7.69
CA ARG A 159 -17.97 5.08 7.53
C ARG A 159 -17.67 6.02 8.70
N ALA A 160 -18.71 6.64 9.29
CA ALA A 160 -18.59 7.45 10.49
C ALA A 160 -18.07 6.65 11.70
N GLU A 161 -18.62 5.46 11.94
CA GLU A 161 -18.20 4.57 13.02
C GLU A 161 -16.76 4.09 12.82
N TYR A 162 -16.44 3.66 11.59
CA TYR A 162 -15.08 3.23 11.23
C TYR A 162 -14.07 4.34 11.47
N ARG A 163 -14.37 5.56 10.98
CA ARG A 163 -13.51 6.73 11.16
C ARG A 163 -13.25 7.02 12.63
N ARG A 164 -14.29 6.99 13.47
CA ARG A 164 -14.13 7.21 14.93
C ARG A 164 -13.24 6.15 15.58
N ALA A 165 -13.43 4.88 15.22
CA ALA A 165 -12.61 3.78 15.74
C ALA A 165 -11.14 3.93 15.33
N TYR A 166 -10.89 4.25 14.05
CA TYR A 166 -9.56 4.54 13.53
C TYR A 166 -8.91 5.74 14.23
N GLU A 167 -9.64 6.85 14.40
CA GLU A 167 -9.14 8.05 15.08
C GLU A 167 -8.72 7.76 16.52
N ALA A 168 -9.52 6.98 17.26
CA ALA A 168 -9.18 6.55 18.61
C ALA A 168 -7.90 5.69 18.65
N MET A 169 -7.76 4.74 17.73
CA MET A 169 -6.57 3.89 17.61
C MET A 169 -5.33 4.70 17.23
N ARG A 170 -5.47 5.60 16.25
CA ARG A 170 -4.40 6.50 15.82
C ARG A 170 -3.88 7.33 16.99
N ASP A 171 -4.77 7.90 17.78
CA ASP A 171 -4.35 8.73 18.91
C ASP A 171 -3.61 7.90 19.99
N VAL A 172 -3.93 6.62 20.12
CA VAL A 172 -3.14 5.68 20.95
C VAL A 172 -1.77 5.44 20.34
N ASP A 173 -1.69 5.14 19.05
CA ASP A 173 -0.42 4.92 18.34
C ASP A 173 0.52 6.14 18.45
N LEU A 174 -0.03 7.35 18.24
CA LEU A 174 0.70 8.62 18.37
C LEU A 174 1.21 8.87 19.79
N ARG A 175 0.40 8.59 20.81
CA ARG A 175 0.82 8.72 22.21
C ARG A 175 1.88 7.70 22.61
N ALA A 176 1.77 6.47 22.12
CA ALA A 176 2.73 5.41 22.41
C ALA A 176 4.10 5.70 21.80
N GLY A 177 4.14 6.38 20.64
CA GLY A 177 5.40 6.77 20.02
C GLY A 177 6.20 5.62 19.41
N ASP A 178 5.58 4.43 19.25
CA ASP A 178 6.24 3.24 18.71
C ASP A 178 6.63 3.46 17.24
N PRO A 179 7.94 3.50 16.91
CA PRO A 179 8.40 3.78 15.56
C PRO A 179 7.80 2.85 14.52
N GLU A 180 7.61 1.56 14.85
CA GLU A 180 7.07 0.58 13.91
C GLU A 180 5.63 0.91 13.52
N ARG A 181 4.78 1.25 14.50
CA ARG A 181 3.39 1.64 14.26
C ARG A 181 3.27 2.97 13.53
N LEU A 182 4.19 3.89 13.80
CA LEU A 182 4.18 5.23 13.20
C LEU A 182 4.63 5.25 11.74
N ARG A 183 5.31 4.20 11.25
CA ARG A 183 5.76 4.09 9.85
C ARG A 183 4.64 4.34 8.85
N LYS A 184 3.46 3.75 9.07
CA LYS A 184 2.31 3.88 8.15
C LYS A 184 1.90 5.34 7.93
N TYR A 185 1.98 6.18 8.96
CA TYR A 185 1.68 7.61 8.84
C TYR A 185 2.78 8.35 8.08
N GLY A 186 4.05 8.08 8.41
CA GLY A 186 5.21 8.72 7.81
C GLY A 186 5.33 8.48 6.30
N ARG A 187 4.91 7.30 5.81
CA ARG A 187 4.96 6.92 4.40
C ARG A 187 4.13 7.83 3.49
N PHE A 188 2.95 8.28 3.95
CA PHE A 188 1.95 8.96 3.11
C PHE A 188 1.59 10.38 3.58
N ALA A 189 2.20 10.89 4.66
CA ALA A 189 1.87 12.21 5.24
C ALA A 189 2.22 13.39 4.32
N THR A 190 1.25 14.12 3.79
CA THR A 190 1.48 15.38 3.07
C THR A 190 1.24 16.59 3.98
N ALA A 191 1.63 17.79 3.53
CA ALA A 191 1.26 19.03 4.20
C ALA A 191 -0.27 19.23 4.28
N GLU A 192 -1.01 18.65 3.33
CA GLU A 192 -2.47 18.69 3.20
C GLU A 192 -3.20 17.51 3.86
N SER A 193 -2.54 16.38 4.15
CA SER A 193 -3.11 15.31 4.98
C SER A 193 -2.89 15.58 6.47
N ARG A 194 -1.99 16.52 6.80
CA ARG A 194 -1.73 17.07 8.13
C ARG A 194 -2.84 17.90 8.82
N PRO A 195 -3.87 18.51 8.18
CA PRO A 195 -4.72 19.52 8.82
C PRO A 195 -5.59 19.07 9.99
N ARG A 196 -5.65 17.78 10.35
CA ARG A 196 -6.43 17.33 11.53
C ARG A 196 -5.79 16.22 12.37
N LEU A 197 -4.53 15.82 12.11
CA LEU A 197 -4.00 14.52 12.57
C LEU A 197 -2.81 14.57 13.52
N ILE A 198 -2.25 15.74 13.78
CA ILE A 198 -1.14 15.94 14.73
C ILE A 198 -1.47 17.24 15.47
N PRO A 199 -1.57 17.25 16.82
CA PRO A 199 -1.65 18.50 17.55
C PRO A 199 -0.47 19.38 17.15
N ARG A 200 -0.72 20.63 16.76
CA ARG A 200 0.37 21.60 16.71
C ARG A 200 0.86 21.70 18.14
N GLY A 201 2.10 21.29 18.38
CA GLY A 201 2.76 21.61 19.64
C GLY A 201 2.80 23.12 19.73
N ASP A 202 2.14 23.67 20.75
CA ASP A 202 2.42 25.02 21.23
C ASP A 202 3.82 25.05 21.87
#